data_AF-A0A2E6BZM5-F1
#
_entry.id   AF-A0A2E6BZM5-F1
#
_cell.length_a   1.000
_cell.length_b   1.000
_cell.length_c   1.000
_cell.angle_alpha   90.00
_cell.angle_beta   90.00
_cell.angle_gamma   90.00
#
_symmetry.space_group_name_H-M   'P 1'
#
loop_
_entity.id
_entity.type
_entity.pdbx_description
1 polymer ?
#
loop_
_entity_poly.entity_id
_entity_poly.type
_entity_poly.pdbx_seq_one_letter_code
_entity_poly.pdbx_strand_id
1 'polypeptide(L)'
;MLIWVTLFITIAIGLFWYARHQPFPEHGNIAASIFLLTALVLYMALEAPRPTAGTLPGSPVPPVLAIILGGWFTIIGGYHMGRTQRDVIVAPFSGIILVSGIFGLVTLDWTLQTTTEQIGNFILASVFVLLEIYLLFRGLVVGIQGITWSKSGLRQLERGLIMGDRGAISHFERSWDMEDPALSAMAHAALALIYKFNDDTENYEIHANRLDRFGGWGSVDSSWLDAISTRLQGNANLESDE
;
A
#
# COMPACT_ATOMS: atom_id res chain seq x y z
N MET A 1 -5.06 24.38 14.67
CA MET A 1 -3.74 24.05 14.08
C MET A 1 -3.10 22.80 14.65
N LEU A 2 -2.84 22.72 15.96
CA LEU A 2 -2.12 21.58 16.57
C LEU A 2 -2.77 20.22 16.27
N ILE A 3 -4.11 20.13 16.30
CA ILE A 3 -4.87 18.92 15.94
C ILE A 3 -4.55 18.44 14.51
N TRP A 4 -4.36 19.37 13.56
CA TRP A 4 -4.01 19.02 12.18
C TRP A 4 -2.58 18.50 12.08
N VAL A 5 -1.65 19.16 12.78
CA VAL A 5 -0.26 18.68 12.85
C VAL A 5 -0.20 17.27 13.41
N THR A 6 -0.88 17.00 14.53
CA THR A 6 -0.91 15.67 15.14
C THR A 6 -1.58 14.64 14.24
N LEU A 7 -2.66 15.00 13.53
CA LEU A 7 -3.34 14.12 12.57
C LEU A 7 -2.38 13.72 11.43
N PHE A 8 -1.75 14.68 10.75
CA PHE A 8 -0.83 14.38 9.65
C PHE A 8 0.38 13.56 10.12
N ILE A 9 0.95 13.83 11.30
CA ILE A 9 2.04 13.04 11.88
C ILE A 9 1.58 11.61 12.15
N THR A 10 0.44 11.43 12.80
CA THR A 10 -0.07 10.10 13.17
C THR A 10 -0.32 9.24 11.94
N ILE A 11 -0.93 9.82 10.90
CA ILE A 11 -1.17 9.12 9.62
C ILE A 11 0.16 8.82 8.91
N ALA A 12 1.11 9.75 8.88
CA ALA A 12 2.42 9.52 8.28
C ALA A 12 3.17 8.37 8.97
N ILE A 13 3.18 8.33 10.30
CA ILE A 13 3.79 7.24 11.09
C ILE A 13 3.09 5.91 10.77
N GLY A 14 1.76 5.90 10.76
CA GLY A 14 0.97 4.72 10.40
C GLY A 14 1.35 4.18 9.02
N LEU A 15 1.43 5.05 8.02
CA LEU A 15 1.84 4.68 6.66
C LEU A 15 3.27 4.15 6.61
N PHE A 16 4.25 4.80 7.26
CA PHE A 16 5.63 4.28 7.31
C PHE A 16 5.72 2.91 7.96
N TRP A 17 4.90 2.64 8.98
CA TRP A 17 4.89 1.36 9.67
C TRP A 17 4.25 0.27 8.81
N TYR A 18 3.07 0.53 8.23
CA TYR A 18 2.39 -0.45 7.37
C TYR A 18 3.11 -0.66 6.03
N ALA A 19 3.75 0.36 5.46
CA ALA A 19 4.50 0.24 4.20
C ALA A 19 5.60 -0.81 4.28
N ARG A 20 6.21 -1.03 5.46
CA ARG A 20 7.24 -2.06 5.65
C ARG A 20 6.74 -3.49 5.40
N HIS A 21 5.45 -3.71 5.58
CA HIS A 21 4.78 -5.00 5.41
C HIS A 21 4.15 -5.16 4.02
N GLN A 22 4.20 -4.13 3.18
CA GLN A 22 3.69 -4.17 1.82
C GLN A 22 4.73 -4.75 0.84
N PRO A 23 4.31 -5.43 -0.24
CA PRO A 23 5.25 -5.96 -1.24
C PRO A 23 5.95 -4.85 -2.03
N PHE A 24 5.32 -3.68 -2.13
CA PHE A 24 5.83 -2.48 -2.78
C PHE A 24 5.77 -1.31 -1.78
N PRO A 25 6.79 -1.16 -0.91
CA PRO A 25 6.78 -0.16 0.16
C PRO A 25 6.84 1.28 -0.34
N GLU A 26 7.22 1.50 -1.61
CA GLU A 26 7.51 2.82 -2.16
C GLU A 26 6.29 3.74 -2.17
N HIS A 27 5.11 3.21 -2.50
CA HIS A 27 3.87 3.99 -2.59
C HIS A 27 3.45 4.55 -1.22
N GLY A 28 3.43 3.70 -0.19
CA GLY A 28 3.18 4.12 1.19
C GLY A 28 4.21 5.13 1.71
N ASN A 29 5.49 4.91 1.43
CA ASN A 29 6.56 5.81 1.87
C ASN A 29 6.48 7.20 1.23
N ILE A 30 6.11 7.30 -0.04
CA ILE A 30 5.94 8.59 -0.73
C ILE A 30 4.80 9.39 -0.09
N ALA A 31 3.64 8.76 0.09
CA ALA A 31 2.49 9.40 0.74
C ALA A 31 2.82 9.83 2.18
N ALA A 32 3.45 8.94 2.96
CA ALA A 32 3.89 9.23 4.33
C ALA A 32 4.85 10.42 4.41
N SER A 33 5.82 10.49 3.49
CA SER A 33 6.81 11.57 3.43
C SER A 33 6.15 12.93 3.14
N ILE A 34 5.16 12.95 2.23
CA ILE A 34 4.42 14.17 1.89
C ILE A 34 3.53 14.62 3.05
N PHE A 35 2.88 13.70 3.75
CA PHE A 35 2.10 14.03 4.95
C PHE A 35 2.99 14.52 6.10
N LEU A 36 4.17 13.92 6.29
CA LEU A 36 5.14 14.37 7.28
C LEU A 36 5.68 15.77 6.96
N LEU A 37 6.04 16.03 5.69
CA LEU A 37 6.46 17.36 5.24
C LEU A 37 5.34 18.40 5.47
N THR A 38 4.10 18.03 5.14
CA THR A 38 2.93 18.89 5.38
C THR A 38 2.78 19.20 6.88
N ALA A 39 2.90 18.19 7.75
CA ALA A 39 2.87 18.41 9.20
C ALA A 39 3.98 19.34 9.67
N LEU A 40 5.21 19.18 9.14
CA LEU A 40 6.35 20.02 9.47
C LEU A 40 6.09 21.48 9.09
N VAL A 41 5.57 21.73 7.89
CA VAL A 41 5.20 23.08 7.43
C VAL A 41 4.11 23.68 8.30
N LEU A 42 3.07 22.92 8.64
CA LEU A 42 2.00 23.39 9.54
C LEU A 42 2.50 23.65 10.97
N TYR A 43 3.46 22.87 11.45
CA TYR A 43 4.10 23.08 12.75
C TYR A 43 4.96 24.34 12.75
N MET A 44 5.76 24.57 11.70
CA MET A 44 6.51 25.82 11.53
C MET A 44 5.57 27.04 11.45
N ALA A 45 4.42 26.89 10.79
CA ALA A 45 3.42 27.95 10.71
C ALA A 45 2.80 28.29 12.08
N LEU A 46 2.75 27.33 13.01
CA LEU A 46 2.25 27.55 14.38
C LEU A 46 3.17 28.47 15.18
N GLU A 47 4.49 28.31 15.02
CA GLU A 47 5.52 29.09 15.72
C GLU A 47 5.90 30.39 14.97
N ALA A 48 5.19 30.72 13.89
CA ALA A 48 5.50 31.90 13.09
C ALA A 48 5.25 33.19 13.90
N PRO A 49 6.17 34.18 13.86
CA PRO A 49 6.03 35.44 14.61
C PRO A 49 4.82 36.29 14.20
N ARG A 50 4.26 36.04 13.01
CA ARG A 50 3.08 36.70 12.50
C ARG A 50 1.97 35.66 12.34
N PRO A 51 0.72 35.98 12.73
CA PRO A 51 -0.40 35.09 12.48
C PRO A 51 -0.50 34.85 10.98
N THR A 52 -0.40 33.59 10.57
CA THR A 52 -0.63 33.18 9.20
C THR A 52 -2.13 32.98 8.98
N ALA A 53 -2.59 33.07 7.74
CA ALA A 53 -4.01 32.81 7.42
C ALA A 53 -4.49 31.44 7.95
N GLY A 54 -3.58 30.47 8.13
CA GLY A 54 -3.87 29.14 8.68
C GLY A 54 -3.96 29.05 10.20
N THR A 55 -3.40 30.00 10.96
CA THR A 55 -3.32 29.90 12.43
C THR A 55 -4.50 30.51 13.17
N LEU A 56 -5.35 31.28 12.51
CA LEU A 56 -6.54 31.84 13.14
C LEU A 56 -7.58 30.75 13.48
N PRO A 57 -8.28 30.85 14.63
CA PRO A 57 -9.46 30.03 14.91
C PRO A 57 -10.48 30.16 13.76
N GLY A 58 -11.01 29.04 13.29
CA GLY A 58 -11.94 29.03 12.15
C GLY A 58 -11.26 29.14 10.77
N SER A 59 -9.94 29.09 10.67
CA SER A 59 -9.27 29.10 9.37
C SER A 59 -9.60 27.85 8.54
N PRO A 60 -10.00 28.00 7.27
CA PRO A 60 -10.25 26.87 6.37
C PRO A 60 -8.95 26.25 5.81
N VAL A 61 -7.78 26.85 6.05
CA VAL A 61 -6.54 26.41 5.38
C VAL A 61 -6.16 24.95 5.70
N PRO A 62 -6.08 24.50 6.97
CA PRO A 62 -5.74 23.11 7.25
C PRO A 62 -6.78 22.09 6.75
N PRO A 63 -8.11 22.30 6.93
CA PRO A 63 -9.13 21.47 6.31
C PRO A 63 -8.99 21.37 4.79
N VAL A 64 -8.78 22.49 4.10
CA VAL A 64 -8.63 22.52 2.63
C VAL A 64 -7.39 21.74 2.18
N LEU A 65 -6.26 21.92 2.87
CA LEU A 65 -5.04 21.14 2.58
C LEU A 65 -5.26 19.64 2.78
N ALA A 66 -5.97 19.26 3.85
CA ALA A 66 -6.32 17.86 4.10
C ALA A 66 -7.24 17.29 3.01
N ILE A 67 -8.22 18.06 2.52
CA ILE A 67 -9.08 17.63 1.41
C ILE A 67 -8.26 17.43 0.13
N ILE A 68 -7.40 18.38 -0.22
CA ILE A 68 -6.60 18.31 -1.46
C ILE A 68 -5.65 17.12 -1.41
N LEU A 69 -4.83 17.03 -0.37
CA LEU A 69 -3.82 15.98 -0.25
C LEU A 69 -4.45 14.61 0.02
N GLY A 70 -5.38 14.55 0.98
CA GLY A 70 -6.12 13.34 1.28
C GLY A 70 -6.86 12.82 0.05
N GLY A 71 -7.64 13.67 -0.62
CA GLY A 71 -8.38 13.31 -1.83
C GLY A 71 -7.47 12.82 -2.96
N TRP A 72 -6.38 13.52 -3.23
CA TRP A 72 -5.42 13.14 -4.27
C TRP A 72 -4.82 11.75 -4.01
N PHE A 73 -4.34 11.50 -2.79
CA PHE A 73 -3.77 10.20 -2.44
C PHE A 73 -4.82 9.10 -2.27
N THR A 74 -6.05 9.41 -1.87
CA THR A 74 -7.15 8.44 -1.87
C THR A 74 -7.45 7.93 -3.28
N ILE A 75 -7.46 8.81 -4.29
CA ILE A 75 -7.66 8.43 -5.69
C ILE A 75 -6.49 7.57 -6.19
N ILE A 76 -5.24 8.01 -5.95
CA ILE A 76 -4.04 7.27 -6.37
C ILE A 76 -3.98 5.90 -5.69
N GLY A 77 -4.20 5.86 -4.38
CA GLY A 77 -4.27 4.62 -3.61
C GLY A 77 -5.39 3.71 -4.10
N GLY A 78 -6.57 4.27 -4.40
CA GLY A 78 -7.70 3.51 -4.93
C GLY A 78 -7.41 2.89 -6.29
N TYR A 79 -6.70 3.63 -7.16
CA TYR A 79 -6.22 3.10 -8.43
C TYR A 79 -5.20 1.97 -8.22
N HIS A 80 -4.25 2.15 -7.30
CA HIS A 80 -3.26 1.13 -7.02
C HIS A 80 -3.86 -0.15 -6.42
N MET A 81 -4.84 0.01 -5.55
CA MET A 81 -5.58 -1.07 -4.90
C MET A 81 -6.50 -1.80 -5.88
N GLY A 82 -7.23 -1.06 -6.73
CA GLY A 82 -8.24 -1.63 -7.62
C GLY A 82 -7.72 -2.13 -8.97
N ARG A 83 -6.67 -1.49 -9.51
CA ARG A 83 -6.22 -1.74 -10.89
C ARG A 83 -4.82 -2.34 -10.96
N THR A 84 -3.83 -1.71 -10.33
CA THR A 84 -2.43 -2.18 -10.47
C THR A 84 -2.08 -3.33 -9.53
N GLN A 85 -2.83 -3.46 -8.42
CA GLN A 85 -2.56 -4.37 -7.31
C GLN A 85 -1.11 -4.21 -6.85
N ARG A 86 -0.76 -3.00 -6.39
CA ARG A 86 0.60 -2.67 -5.91
C ARG A 86 0.61 -2.18 -4.48
N ASP A 87 -0.47 -1.53 -4.06
CA ASP A 87 -0.62 -0.97 -2.73
C ASP A 87 -2.09 -1.03 -2.32
N VAL A 88 -2.34 -1.26 -1.04
CA VAL A 88 -3.69 -1.32 -0.45
C VAL A 88 -3.86 -0.39 0.75
N ILE A 89 -2.81 0.31 1.18
CA ILE A 89 -2.79 1.11 2.42
C ILE A 89 -2.90 2.61 2.15
N VAL A 90 -2.42 3.11 1.02
CA VAL A 90 -2.43 4.55 0.72
C VAL A 90 -3.86 5.08 0.68
N ALA A 91 -4.79 4.34 0.09
CA ALA A 91 -6.20 4.73 0.00
C ALA A 91 -6.86 4.96 1.38
N PRO A 92 -6.90 3.97 2.30
CA PRO A 92 -7.52 4.17 3.61
C PRO A 92 -6.82 5.25 4.44
N PHE A 93 -5.48 5.24 4.54
CA PHE A 93 -4.80 6.23 5.39
C PHE A 93 -4.97 7.66 4.88
N SER A 94 -4.95 7.86 3.56
CA SER A 94 -5.21 9.19 2.96
C SER A 94 -6.68 9.57 3.04
N GLY A 95 -7.57 8.59 3.00
CA GLY A 95 -9.00 8.75 3.18
C GLY A 95 -9.37 9.27 4.56
N ILE A 96 -8.71 8.80 5.64
CA ILE A 96 -8.86 9.39 6.98
C ILE A 96 -8.53 10.90 6.96
N ILE A 97 -7.47 11.32 6.26
CA ILE A 97 -7.11 12.75 6.13
C ILE A 97 -8.19 13.49 5.34
N LEU A 98 -8.65 12.94 4.22
CA LEU A 98 -9.72 13.52 3.40
C LEU A 98 -10.99 13.73 4.23
N VAL A 99 -11.50 12.69 4.89
CA VAL A 99 -12.72 12.76 5.70
C VAL A 99 -12.55 13.76 6.83
N SER A 100 -11.41 13.75 7.53
CA SER A 100 -11.11 14.75 8.57
C SER A 100 -11.13 16.17 8.00
N GLY A 101 -10.55 16.39 6.82
CA GLY A 101 -10.61 17.66 6.09
C GLY A 101 -12.02 18.11 5.78
N ILE A 102 -12.87 17.19 5.28
CA ILE A 102 -14.29 17.47 5.00
C ILE A 102 -15.01 17.86 6.29
N PHE A 103 -14.88 17.08 7.37
CA PHE A 103 -15.46 17.44 8.68
C PHE A 103 -14.97 18.81 9.15
N GLY A 104 -13.68 19.06 9.03
CA GLY A 104 -13.06 20.33 9.41
C GLY A 104 -13.60 21.52 8.63
N LEU A 105 -14.09 21.34 7.39
CA LEU A 105 -14.63 22.40 6.56
C LEU A 105 -16.14 22.56 6.78
N VAL A 106 -16.90 21.47 6.78
CA VAL A 106 -18.37 21.53 6.89
C VAL A 106 -18.86 21.95 8.28
N THR A 107 -18.02 21.79 9.30
CA THR A 107 -18.32 22.24 10.67
C THR A 107 -17.87 23.68 10.96
N LEU A 108 -17.20 24.35 10.02
CA LEU A 108 -16.86 25.76 10.17
C LEU A 108 -18.14 26.57 10.32
N ASP A 109 -18.16 27.38 11.37
CA ASP A 109 -19.29 28.25 11.71
C ASP A 109 -20.64 27.52 11.73
N TRP A 110 -20.65 26.25 12.17
CA TRP A 110 -21.85 25.39 12.18
C TRP A 110 -23.10 26.07 12.76
N THR A 111 -22.94 26.84 13.84
CA THR A 111 -24.04 27.55 14.52
C THR A 111 -24.59 28.73 13.72
N LEU A 112 -23.84 29.24 12.74
CA LEU A 112 -24.24 30.32 11.84
C LEU A 112 -24.83 29.81 10.52
N GLN A 113 -24.70 28.50 10.23
CA GLN A 113 -25.26 27.87 9.06
C GLN A 113 -26.79 27.77 9.16
N THR A 114 -27.46 27.87 8.01
CA THR A 114 -28.89 27.60 7.89
C THR A 114 -29.19 26.12 8.10
N THR A 115 -30.42 25.78 8.48
CA THR A 115 -30.85 24.38 8.65
C THR A 115 -30.61 23.54 7.39
N THR A 116 -30.82 24.12 6.21
CA THR A 116 -30.60 23.43 4.93
C THR A 116 -29.12 23.11 4.70
N GLU A 117 -28.22 24.06 5.00
CA GLU A 117 -26.77 23.85 4.91
C GLU A 117 -26.30 22.78 5.89
N GLN A 118 -26.78 22.82 7.14
CA GLN A 118 -26.45 21.82 8.15
C GLN A 118 -26.86 20.40 7.71
N ILE A 119 -28.07 20.24 7.17
CA ILE A 119 -28.54 18.93 6.66
C ILE A 119 -27.68 18.47 5.48
N GLY A 120 -27.41 19.35 4.51
CA GLY A 120 -26.57 19.03 3.35
C GLY A 120 -25.15 18.62 3.76
N ASN A 121 -24.55 19.37 4.68
CA ASN A 121 -23.23 19.10 5.24
C ASN A 121 -23.18 17.77 6.02
N PHE A 122 -24.23 17.46 6.78
CA PHE A 122 -24.35 16.20 7.50
C PHE A 122 -24.43 15.00 6.53
N ILE A 123 -25.25 15.11 5.48
CA ILE A 123 -25.37 14.07 4.44
C ILE A 123 -24.02 13.87 3.75
N LEU A 124 -23.35 14.96 3.34
CA LEU A 124 -22.04 14.92 2.69
C LEU A 124 -21.01 14.21 3.58
N ALA A 125 -20.88 14.63 4.84
CA ALA A 125 -19.97 14.01 5.80
C ALA A 125 -20.27 12.52 5.99
N SER A 126 -21.55 12.15 6.10
CA SER A 126 -21.98 10.76 6.27
C SER A 126 -21.58 9.87 5.09
N VAL A 127 -21.76 10.35 3.85
CA VAL A 127 -21.35 9.63 2.64
C VAL A 127 -19.84 9.36 2.64
N PHE A 128 -19.03 10.36 2.97
CA PHE A 128 -17.58 10.22 3.01
C PHE A 128 -17.11 9.27 4.12
N VAL A 129 -17.78 9.26 5.28
CA VAL A 129 -17.50 8.26 6.34
C VAL A 129 -17.80 6.85 5.86
N LEU A 130 -18.93 6.62 5.17
CA LEU A 130 -19.27 5.30 4.65
C LEU A 130 -18.27 4.82 3.59
N LEU A 131 -17.85 5.72 2.69
CA LEU A 131 -16.81 5.43 1.71
C LEU A 131 -15.48 5.09 2.39
N GLU A 132 -15.13 5.81 3.46
CA GLU A 132 -13.91 5.56 4.21
C GLU A 132 -13.93 4.22 4.94
N ILE A 133 -15.04 3.87 5.57
CA ILE A 133 -15.24 2.55 6.18
C ILE A 133 -15.01 1.45 5.12
N TYR A 134 -15.58 1.60 3.93
CA TYR A 134 -15.35 0.66 2.83
C TYR A 134 -13.86 0.54 2.46
N LEU A 135 -13.13 1.66 2.35
CA LEU A 135 -11.71 1.65 2.06
C LEU A 135 -10.88 0.99 3.16
N LEU A 136 -11.21 1.22 4.43
CA LEU A 136 -10.55 0.56 5.57
C LEU A 136 -10.73 -0.96 5.52
N PHE A 137 -11.95 -1.44 5.26
CA PHE A 137 -12.20 -2.88 5.12
C PHE A 137 -11.47 -3.46 3.91
N ARG A 138 -11.57 -2.82 2.74
CA ARG A 138 -10.96 -3.33 1.52
C ARG A 138 -9.42 -3.30 1.59
N GLY A 139 -8.85 -2.25 2.17
CA GLY A 139 -7.39 -2.08 2.23
C GLY A 139 -6.73 -2.85 3.37
N LEU A 140 -7.28 -2.74 4.59
CA LEU A 140 -6.64 -3.27 5.80
C LEU A 140 -7.15 -4.66 6.22
N VAL A 141 -8.43 -4.98 5.97
CA VAL A 141 -9.03 -6.26 6.40
C VAL A 141 -8.90 -7.33 5.33
N VAL A 142 -9.31 -7.03 4.09
CA VAL A 142 -9.09 -7.96 2.95
C VAL A 142 -7.60 -8.06 2.63
N GLY A 143 -6.87 -6.95 2.74
CA GLY A 143 -5.42 -6.93 2.67
C GLY A 143 -4.86 -7.12 1.27
N ILE A 144 -3.64 -7.65 1.23
CA ILE A 144 -2.83 -7.77 0.01
C ILE A 144 -3.16 -9.07 -0.71
N GLN A 145 -3.49 -9.00 -1.99
CA GLN A 145 -3.73 -10.18 -2.84
C GLN A 145 -2.43 -10.93 -3.15
N GLY A 146 -2.49 -12.27 -3.25
CA GLY A 146 -1.33 -13.12 -3.51
C GLY A 146 -0.58 -12.75 -4.81
N ILE A 147 -1.31 -12.30 -5.83
CA ILE A 147 -0.72 -11.87 -7.10
C ILE A 147 0.25 -10.68 -6.94
N THR A 148 0.00 -9.79 -5.97
CA THR A 148 0.87 -8.67 -5.65
C THR A 148 2.21 -9.16 -5.11
N TRP A 149 2.17 -10.17 -4.24
CA TRP A 149 3.36 -10.82 -3.70
C TRP A 149 4.15 -11.54 -4.80
N SER A 150 3.48 -12.26 -5.71
CA SER A 150 4.13 -12.92 -6.85
C SER A 150 4.81 -11.93 -7.80
N LYS A 151 4.14 -10.81 -8.15
CA LYS A 151 4.73 -9.71 -8.94
C LYS A 151 5.98 -9.12 -8.26
N SER A 152 5.92 -8.93 -6.94
CA SER A 152 7.05 -8.39 -6.18
C SER A 152 8.20 -9.41 -6.10
N GLY A 153 7.91 -10.70 -5.93
CA GLY A 153 8.90 -11.78 -5.97
C GLY A 153 9.67 -11.81 -7.29
N LEU A 154 8.98 -11.68 -8.42
CA LEU A 154 9.63 -11.61 -9.74
C LEU A 154 10.56 -10.39 -9.87
N ARG A 155 10.16 -9.24 -9.33
CA ARG A 155 10.99 -8.02 -9.29
C ARG A 155 12.22 -8.20 -8.41
N GLN A 156 12.13 -8.91 -7.28
CA GLN A 156 13.29 -9.20 -6.44
C GLN A 156 14.25 -10.17 -7.11
N LEU A 157 13.70 -11.15 -7.84
CA LEU A 157 14.48 -12.10 -8.60
C LEU A 157 15.24 -11.40 -9.74
N GLU A 158 14.63 -10.43 -10.42
CA GLU A 158 15.31 -9.56 -11.40
C GLU A 158 16.41 -8.66 -10.79
N ARG A 159 16.37 -8.44 -9.47
CA ARG A 159 17.36 -7.63 -8.73
C ARG A 159 18.49 -8.46 -8.12
N GLY A 160 18.52 -9.77 -8.34
CA GLY A 160 19.46 -10.66 -7.66
C GLY A 160 19.16 -10.89 -6.17
N LEU A 161 18.06 -10.35 -5.64
CA LEU A 161 17.69 -10.48 -4.23
C LEU A 161 16.86 -11.76 -4.04
N ILE A 162 17.54 -12.90 -3.94
CA ILE A 162 16.89 -14.21 -3.80
C ILE A 162 16.54 -14.49 -2.33
N MET A 163 17.50 -14.27 -1.43
CA MET A 163 17.42 -14.63 0.00
C MET A 163 16.98 -13.46 0.90
N GLY A 164 16.56 -13.80 2.13
CA GLY A 164 16.21 -12.86 3.20
C GLY A 164 14.74 -12.42 3.21
N ASP A 165 14.37 -11.63 4.23
CA ASP A 165 12.97 -11.20 4.49
C ASP A 165 12.33 -10.38 3.36
N ARG A 166 13.17 -9.80 2.49
CA ARG A 166 12.77 -9.05 1.29
C ARG A 166 13.21 -9.71 -0.02
N GLY A 167 13.72 -10.94 0.07
CA GLY A 167 14.14 -11.74 -1.07
C GLY A 167 12.96 -12.35 -1.82
N ALA A 168 13.22 -12.83 -3.02
CA ALA A 168 12.23 -13.47 -3.88
C ALA A 168 11.52 -14.65 -3.18
N ILE A 169 12.25 -15.46 -2.40
CA ILE A 169 11.68 -16.60 -1.67
C ILE A 169 10.57 -16.14 -0.71
N SER A 170 10.85 -15.19 0.18
CA SER A 170 9.87 -14.70 1.15
C SER A 170 8.62 -14.11 0.49
N HIS A 171 8.78 -13.51 -0.69
CA HIS A 171 7.67 -12.97 -1.46
C HIS A 171 6.81 -14.07 -2.10
N PHE A 172 7.41 -15.10 -2.69
CA PHE A 172 6.65 -16.23 -3.25
C PHE A 172 5.99 -17.10 -2.16
N GLU A 173 6.58 -17.21 -0.98
CA GLU A 173 5.95 -17.87 0.17
C GLU A 173 4.68 -17.16 0.65
N ARG A 174 4.53 -15.87 0.38
CA ARG A 174 3.35 -15.08 0.72
C ARG A 174 2.36 -14.93 -0.43
N SER A 175 2.67 -15.47 -1.61
CA SER A 175 1.85 -15.28 -2.82
C SER A 175 0.78 -16.34 -3.05
N TRP A 176 0.63 -17.31 -2.15
CA TRP A 176 -0.43 -18.31 -2.24
C TRP A 176 -1.81 -17.67 -2.06
N ASP A 177 -2.80 -18.22 -2.76
CA ASP A 177 -4.17 -17.74 -2.72
C ASP A 177 -5.12 -18.95 -2.70
N MET A 178 -6.06 -18.94 -1.75
CA MET A 178 -7.06 -20.00 -1.62
C MET A 178 -8.13 -19.91 -2.71
N GLU A 179 -8.39 -18.71 -3.23
CA GLU A 179 -9.40 -18.48 -4.27
C GLU A 179 -8.86 -18.78 -5.67
N ASP A 180 -7.54 -18.70 -5.85
CA ASP A 180 -6.86 -18.97 -7.13
C ASP A 180 -5.81 -20.10 -7.00
N PRO A 181 -6.20 -21.36 -7.25
CA PRO A 181 -5.27 -22.50 -7.24
C PRO A 181 -4.15 -22.38 -8.27
N ALA A 182 -4.35 -21.67 -9.39
CA ALA A 182 -3.33 -21.49 -10.41
C ALA A 182 -2.19 -20.61 -9.88
N LEU A 183 -2.52 -19.54 -9.15
CA LEU A 183 -1.52 -18.69 -8.50
C LEU A 183 -0.71 -19.46 -7.45
N SER A 184 -1.36 -20.34 -6.69
CA SER A 184 -0.68 -21.23 -5.74
C SER A 184 0.28 -22.22 -6.44
N ALA A 185 -0.12 -22.77 -7.58
CA ALA A 185 0.76 -23.59 -8.43
C ALA A 185 1.97 -22.79 -8.93
N MET A 186 1.75 -21.58 -9.45
CA MET A 186 2.82 -20.69 -9.92
C MET A 186 3.82 -20.34 -8.82
N ALA A 187 3.34 -20.09 -7.59
CA ALA A 187 4.19 -19.81 -6.43
C ALA A 187 5.06 -21.00 -6.04
N HIS A 188 4.50 -22.21 -6.01
CA HIS A 188 5.27 -23.42 -5.71
C HIS A 188 6.24 -23.82 -6.81
N ALA A 189 5.87 -23.64 -8.08
CA ALA A 189 6.79 -23.81 -9.19
C ALA A 189 7.98 -22.83 -9.11
N ALA A 190 7.70 -21.56 -8.76
CA ALA A 190 8.74 -20.55 -8.56
C ALA A 190 9.72 -20.95 -7.45
N LEU A 191 9.20 -21.32 -6.27
CA LEU A 191 10.01 -21.74 -5.14
C LEU A 191 10.83 -22.99 -5.46
N ALA A 192 10.23 -24.00 -6.09
CA ALA A 192 10.95 -25.20 -6.51
C ALA A 192 12.11 -24.85 -7.46
N LEU A 193 11.90 -23.98 -8.46
CA LEU A 193 12.98 -23.57 -9.37
C LEU A 193 14.11 -22.81 -8.64
N ILE A 194 13.76 -21.94 -7.69
CA ILE A 194 14.76 -21.21 -6.89
C ILE A 194 15.58 -22.17 -6.02
N TYR A 195 14.93 -23.09 -5.30
CA TYR A 195 15.63 -24.06 -4.45
C TYR A 195 16.49 -25.04 -5.27
N LYS A 196 15.99 -25.46 -6.43
CA LYS A 196 16.78 -26.27 -7.38
C LYS A 196 18.02 -25.54 -7.88
N PHE A 197 17.92 -24.23 -8.12
CA PHE A 197 19.05 -23.41 -8.52
C PHE A 197 20.09 -23.24 -7.41
N ASN A 198 19.65 -23.22 -6.14
CA ASN A 198 20.52 -23.13 -4.96
C ASN A 198 21.04 -24.48 -4.46
N ASP A 199 20.88 -25.57 -5.23
CA ASP A 199 21.21 -26.95 -4.85
C ASP A 199 20.55 -27.44 -3.53
N ASP A 200 19.41 -26.84 -3.14
CA ASP A 200 18.63 -27.24 -1.97
C ASP A 200 17.57 -28.29 -2.36
N THR A 201 17.99 -29.56 -2.31
CA THR A 201 17.13 -30.69 -2.70
C THR A 201 15.96 -30.90 -1.76
N GLU A 202 16.10 -30.59 -0.47
CA GLU A 202 15.05 -30.81 0.52
C GLU A 202 13.87 -29.88 0.28
N ASN A 203 14.14 -28.57 0.18
CA ASN A 203 13.08 -27.59 -0.05
C ASN A 203 12.51 -27.68 -1.47
N TYR A 204 13.33 -28.08 -2.45
CA TYR A 204 12.85 -28.41 -3.78
C TYR A 204 11.76 -29.49 -3.75
N GLU A 205 12.02 -30.62 -3.10
CA GLU A 205 11.07 -31.74 -3.03
C GLU A 205 9.79 -31.34 -2.30
N ILE A 206 9.88 -30.54 -1.23
CA ILE A 206 8.70 -30.03 -0.51
C ILE A 206 7.81 -29.23 -1.46
N HIS A 207 8.37 -28.30 -2.23
CA HIS A 207 7.59 -27.45 -3.11
C HIS A 207 7.13 -28.17 -4.39
N ALA A 208 7.91 -29.12 -4.91
CA ALA A 208 7.50 -29.99 -6.01
C ALA A 208 6.31 -30.88 -5.61
N ASN A 209 6.36 -31.52 -4.44
CA ASN A 209 5.25 -32.32 -3.93
C ASN A 209 3.98 -31.47 -3.69
N ARG A 210 4.14 -30.22 -3.25
CA ARG A 210 3.00 -29.29 -3.12
C ARG A 210 2.45 -28.89 -4.47
N LEU A 211 3.30 -28.64 -5.47
CA LEU A 211 2.90 -28.34 -6.84
C LEU A 211 2.09 -29.48 -7.46
N ASP A 212 2.47 -30.74 -7.20
CA ASP A 212 1.73 -31.91 -7.67
C ASP A 212 0.27 -31.94 -7.18
N ARG A 213 0.01 -31.42 -5.98
CA ARG A 213 -1.36 -31.27 -5.46
C ARG A 213 -2.20 -30.26 -6.26
N PHE A 214 -1.56 -29.36 -7.01
CA PHE A 214 -2.18 -28.36 -7.88
C PHE A 214 -2.08 -28.71 -9.37
N GLY A 215 -1.83 -29.98 -9.70
CA GLY A 215 -1.75 -30.46 -11.09
C GLY A 215 -0.34 -30.59 -11.66
N GLY A 216 0.69 -30.39 -10.83
CA GLY A 216 2.08 -30.58 -11.20
C GLY A 216 2.61 -29.52 -12.17
N TRP A 217 3.78 -29.75 -12.74
CA TRP A 217 4.42 -28.81 -13.67
C TRP A 217 3.58 -28.48 -14.90
N GLY A 218 2.69 -29.38 -15.33
CA GLY A 218 1.81 -29.17 -16.48
C GLY A 218 0.64 -28.20 -16.23
N SER A 219 0.35 -27.85 -14.98
CA SER A 219 -0.69 -26.86 -14.66
C SER A 219 -0.20 -25.42 -14.69
N VAL A 220 1.12 -25.22 -14.79
CA VAL A 220 1.77 -23.91 -14.84
C VAL A 220 2.17 -23.59 -16.27
N ASP A 221 1.86 -22.37 -16.72
CA ASP A 221 2.20 -21.90 -18.05
C ASP A 221 3.73 -21.88 -18.26
N SER A 222 4.21 -22.36 -19.41
CA SER A 222 5.64 -22.43 -19.70
C SER A 222 6.30 -21.05 -19.70
N SER A 223 5.57 -20.00 -20.10
CA SER A 223 6.09 -18.62 -20.06
C SER A 223 6.43 -18.17 -18.65
N TRP A 224 5.73 -18.67 -17.63
CA TRP A 224 6.05 -18.40 -16.23
C TRP A 224 7.34 -19.09 -15.80
N LEU A 225 7.50 -20.37 -16.17
CA LEU A 225 8.70 -21.14 -15.87
C LEU A 225 9.93 -20.53 -16.54
N ASP A 226 9.80 -20.14 -17.81
CA ASP A 226 10.84 -19.47 -18.59
C ASP A 226 11.20 -18.09 -18.01
N ALA A 227 10.19 -17.34 -17.54
CA ALA A 227 10.39 -16.03 -16.92
C ALA A 227 11.22 -16.13 -15.63
N ILE A 228 11.09 -17.21 -14.86
CA ILE A 228 11.86 -17.44 -13.64
C ILE A 228 13.26 -17.94 -13.97
N SER A 229 13.36 -18.97 -14.81
CA SER A 229 14.64 -19.59 -15.16
C SER A 229 15.59 -18.58 -15.82
N THR A 230 15.09 -17.74 -16.72
CA THR A 230 15.87 -16.69 -17.39
C THR A 230 16.45 -15.69 -16.38
N ARG A 231 15.66 -15.29 -15.38
CA ARG A 231 16.11 -14.34 -14.36
C ARG A 231 17.10 -14.98 -13.37
N LEU A 232 16.93 -16.26 -13.03
CA LEU A 232 17.89 -17.01 -12.23
C LEU A 232 19.25 -17.14 -12.95
N GLN A 233 19.24 -17.53 -14.23
CA GLN A 233 20.45 -17.62 -15.05
C GLN A 233 21.12 -16.26 -15.24
N GLY A 234 20.33 -15.20 -15.43
CA GLY A 234 20.84 -13.83 -15.50
C GLY A 234 21.62 -13.43 -14.25
N ASN A 235 21.15 -13.81 -13.06
CA ASN A 235 21.87 -13.54 -11.80
C ASN A 235 23.14 -14.38 -11.64
N ALA A 236 23.14 -15.64 -12.09
CA ALA A 236 24.32 -16.50 -12.04
C ALA A 236 25.51 -15.90 -12.80
N ASN A 237 25.23 -15.28 -13.96
CA ASN A 237 26.25 -14.62 -14.76
C ASN A 237 26.77 -13.31 -14.11
N LEU A 238 25.92 -12.62 -13.35
CA LEU A 238 26.32 -11.41 -12.61
C LEU A 238 27.23 -11.74 -11.42
N GLU A 239 27.01 -12.88 -10.75
CA GLU A 239 27.91 -13.35 -9.66
C GLU A 239 29.24 -13.90 -10.18
N SER A 240 29.34 -14.33 -11.45
CA SER A 240 30.60 -14.82 -12.05
C SER A 240 31.51 -13.73 -12.62
N ASP A 241 30.99 -12.51 -12.81
CA ASP A 241 31.71 -11.36 -13.36
C ASP A 241 32.26 -10.40 -12.28
N GLU A 242 31.99 -10.67 -10.98
CA GLU A 242 32.63 -10.01 -9.81
C GLU A 242 33.81 -10.84 -9.27
#